data_AF-A0A0N4TC05-F1
#
_entry.id   AF-A0A0N4TC05-F1
#
_cell.length_a   1.000
_cell.length_b   1.000
_cell.length_c   1.000
_cell.angle_alpha   90.00
_cell.angle_beta   90.00
_cell.angle_gamma   90.00
#
_symmetry.space_group_name_H-M   'P 1'
#
loop_
_entity.id
_entity.type
_entity.pdbx_description
1 polymer ?
#
loop_
_entity_poly.entity_id
_entity_poly.type
_entity_poly.pdbx_seq_one_letter_code
_entity_poly.pdbx_strand_id
1 'polypeptide(L)'
;LECYKSYSVIIGHKGDTITPLSLLNIKKTELEFSGVKPDTTGVVTDYAIAAKALMVYRIAQAPATQMGYKAEFVRRIGEVFKMEPFNLDSTAGVMNVPHWIQDQDYYSTAGVMNVPHWIQDQDHCILVSAVDIKFPNHKFEKYRACTLGTFLKDCVVITSLNQAAQCLSIEPGVLLQYVFSKDIADDVRRLIGGGPHEEKNVDHSYFQYMREMNLIPRSPYSASINPNLFTWCQFIGVLMGKRRSVYARSSNKKKYENPRHLMESLSRRHSDKIKSME
;
A
#
# COMPACT_ATOMS: atom_id res chain seq x y z
N LEU A 1 -12.44 -24.41 0.05
CA LEU A 1 -11.08 -24.69 -0.44
C LEU A 1 -10.57 -25.93 0.24
N GLU A 2 -10.24 -26.99 -0.51
CA GLU A 2 -9.62 -28.21 0.03
C GLU A 2 -8.15 -28.00 0.42
N CYS A 3 -7.49 -27.05 -0.24
CA CYS A 3 -6.11 -26.66 -0.03
C CYS A 3 -5.96 -25.15 -0.29
N TYR A 4 -5.24 -24.44 0.57
CA TYR A 4 -4.77 -23.08 0.32
C TYR A 4 -3.35 -23.16 -0.25
N LYS A 5 -3.17 -22.69 -1.48
CA LYS A 5 -1.90 -22.72 -2.21
C LYS A 5 -1.68 -21.43 -3.01
N SER A 6 -0.42 -21.07 -3.22
CA SER A 6 -0.03 -19.98 -4.11
C SER A 6 1.37 -20.24 -4.69
N TYR A 7 1.56 -20.05 -6.00
CA TYR A 7 2.77 -20.36 -6.77
C TYR A 7 3.34 -21.76 -6.48
N SER A 8 2.45 -22.75 -6.40
CA SER A 8 2.77 -24.14 -6.03
C SER A 8 3.24 -24.36 -4.58
N VAL A 9 3.30 -23.32 -3.75
CA VAL A 9 3.54 -23.43 -2.31
C VAL A 9 2.22 -23.77 -1.62
N ILE A 10 2.19 -24.88 -0.90
CA ILE A 10 1.05 -25.28 -0.07
C ILE A 10 1.19 -24.55 1.28
N ILE A 11 0.20 -23.70 1.59
CA ILE A 11 0.16 -22.91 2.83
C ILE A 11 -0.59 -23.67 3.92
N GLY A 12 -1.61 -24.44 3.54
CA GLY A 12 -2.32 -25.32 4.45
C GLY A 12 -3.48 -26.04 3.80
N HIS A 13 -3.97 -27.08 4.45
CA HIS A 13 -5.09 -27.90 4.04
C HIS A 13 -6.38 -27.48 4.75
N LYS A 14 -7.51 -27.99 4.26
CA LYS A 14 -8.81 -27.78 4.90
C LYS A 14 -8.79 -28.32 6.34
N GLY A 15 -9.07 -27.46 7.31
CA GLY A 15 -9.07 -27.78 8.73
C GLY A 15 -7.80 -27.38 9.46
N ASP A 16 -6.74 -26.99 8.74
CA ASP A 16 -5.51 -26.52 9.37
C ASP A 16 -5.71 -25.15 10.02
N THR A 17 -5.11 -24.98 11.19
CA THR A 17 -5.01 -23.68 11.85
C THR A 17 -3.83 -22.92 11.26
N ILE A 18 -4.12 -22.02 10.33
CA ILE A 18 -3.12 -21.21 9.63
C ILE A 18 -2.98 -19.86 10.35
N THR A 19 -1.76 -19.38 10.51
CA THR A 19 -1.45 -18.06 11.06
C THR A 19 -0.73 -17.21 10.01
N PRO A 20 -0.62 -15.88 10.18
CA PRO A 20 0.24 -15.06 9.32
C PRO A 20 1.67 -15.60 9.19
N LEU A 21 2.23 -16.16 10.26
CA LEU A 21 3.59 -16.71 10.25
C LEU A 21 3.70 -18.00 9.44
N SER A 22 2.59 -18.74 9.24
CA SER A 22 2.55 -19.93 8.38
C SER A 22 2.82 -19.61 6.91
N LEU A 23 2.76 -18.34 6.51
CA LEU A 23 3.09 -17.87 5.17
C LEU A 23 4.60 -17.69 4.95
N LEU A 24 5.42 -17.78 6.01
CA LEU A 24 6.82 -17.37 6.03
C LEU A 24 7.73 -18.49 6.54
N ASN A 25 8.98 -18.50 6.07
CA ASN A 25 10.04 -19.34 6.63
C ASN A 25 10.92 -18.52 7.57
N ILE A 26 10.62 -18.57 8.88
CA ILE A 26 11.22 -17.69 9.88
C ILE A 26 12.47 -18.35 10.49
N LYS A 27 13.61 -17.67 10.40
CA LYS A 27 14.82 -18.00 11.16
C LYS A 27 14.99 -16.98 12.28
N LYS A 28 14.95 -17.44 13.52
CA LYS A 28 15.18 -16.58 14.69
C LYS A 28 16.67 -16.44 14.90
N THR A 29 17.15 -15.21 15.00
CA THR A 29 18.52 -14.88 15.39
C THR A 29 18.44 -14.12 16.70
N GLU A 30 19.17 -14.59 17.71
CA GLU A 30 19.29 -13.86 18.96
C GLU A 30 20.23 -12.68 18.75
N LEU A 31 19.72 -11.48 18.97
CA LEU A 31 20.50 -10.25 18.97
C LEU A 31 20.50 -9.71 20.40
N GLU A 32 21.68 -9.39 20.92
CA GLU A 32 21.78 -8.71 22.20
C GLU A 32 21.28 -7.27 22.04
N PHE A 33 20.19 -6.94 22.71
CA PHE A 33 19.64 -5.58 22.74
C PHE A 33 20.17 -4.87 23.98
N SER A 34 21.06 -3.90 23.79
CA SER A 34 21.51 -2.98 24.84
C SER A 34 20.54 -1.80 24.96
N GLY A 35 19.46 -1.95 25.72
CA GLY A 35 18.55 -0.86 25.98
C GLY A 35 17.88 -0.97 27.35
N VAL A 36 17.31 0.14 27.81
CA VAL A 36 16.57 0.19 29.07
C VAL A 36 15.39 -0.77 28.99
N LYS A 37 15.32 -1.73 29.91
CA LYS A 37 14.15 -2.61 30.02
C LYS A 37 12.95 -1.74 30.42
N PRO A 38 11.88 -1.69 29.61
CA PRO A 38 10.73 -0.87 29.92
C PRO A 38 10.08 -1.33 31.22
N ASP A 39 9.53 -0.37 31.97
CA ASP A 39 8.73 -0.65 33.15
C ASP A 39 7.47 -1.45 32.75
N THR A 40 7.39 -2.71 33.17
CA THR A 40 6.30 -3.65 32.86
C THR A 40 5.09 -3.50 33.79
N THR A 41 5.02 -2.44 34.60
CA THR A 41 3.89 -2.21 35.53
C THR A 41 2.56 -1.92 34.83
N GLY A 42 2.58 -1.49 33.57
CA GLY A 42 1.37 -1.31 32.76
C GLY A 42 0.91 -2.60 32.08
N VAL A 43 -0.39 -2.92 32.15
CA VAL A 43 -1.02 -4.05 31.44
C VAL A 43 -1.16 -3.71 29.95
N VAL A 44 -0.05 -3.69 29.21
CA VAL A 44 -0.08 -3.53 27.75
C VAL A 44 -0.15 -4.92 27.12
N THR A 45 -1.19 -5.18 26.34
CA THR A 45 -1.33 -6.47 25.64
C THR A 45 -0.35 -6.57 24.47
N ASP A 46 0.13 -7.79 24.16
CA ASP A 46 0.92 -8.03 22.94
C ASP A 46 0.20 -7.55 21.68
N TYR A 47 -1.14 -7.62 21.68
CA TYR A 47 -1.97 -7.16 20.58
C TYR A 47 -1.89 -5.64 20.38
N ALA A 48 -1.85 -4.86 21.47
CA ALA A 48 -1.63 -3.41 21.44
C ALA A 48 -0.24 -3.06 20.92
N ILE A 49 0.79 -3.82 21.28
CA ILE A 49 2.17 -3.62 20.80
C ILE A 49 2.24 -3.87 19.29
N ALA A 50 1.68 -5.00 18.83
CA ALA A 50 1.58 -5.29 17.40
C ALA A 50 0.79 -4.21 16.64
N ALA A 51 -0.30 -3.69 17.22
CA ALA A 51 -1.06 -2.59 16.63
C ALA A 51 -0.18 -1.36 16.38
N LYS A 52 0.60 -0.94 17.38
CA LYS A 52 1.53 0.18 17.27
C LYS A 52 2.58 -0.02 16.17
N ALA A 53 3.20 -1.20 16.11
CA ALA A 53 4.19 -1.51 15.08
C ALA A 53 3.60 -1.37 13.66
N LEU A 54 2.38 -1.88 13.46
CA LEU A 54 1.69 -1.75 12.16
C LEU A 54 1.28 -0.29 11.88
N MET A 55 0.90 0.50 12.88
CA MET A 55 0.63 1.93 12.69
C MET A 55 1.88 2.68 12.20
N VAL A 56 3.05 2.36 12.75
CA VAL A 56 4.34 2.94 12.32
C VAL A 56 4.58 2.67 10.84
N TYR A 57 4.36 1.44 10.37
CA TYR A 57 4.43 1.11 8.94
C TYR A 57 3.56 2.04 8.09
N ARG A 58 2.29 2.22 8.46
CA ARG A 58 1.35 3.04 7.69
C ARG A 58 1.72 4.52 7.67
N ILE A 59 2.21 5.04 8.79
CA ILE A 59 2.67 6.43 8.90
C ILE A 59 3.98 6.67 8.14
N ALA A 60 4.87 5.68 8.13
CA ALA A 60 6.13 5.73 7.40
C ALA A 60 5.90 5.80 5.88
N GLN A 61 4.88 5.13 5.35
CA GLN A 61 4.52 5.21 3.93
C GLN A 61 4.02 6.60 3.50
N ALA A 62 3.43 7.38 4.41
CA ALA A 62 2.89 8.68 4.07
C ALA A 62 4.02 9.73 3.91
N PRO A 63 3.99 10.56 2.86
CA PRO A 63 5.00 11.60 2.65
C PRO A 63 5.14 12.54 3.85
N ALA A 64 6.37 13.01 4.11
CA ALA A 64 6.65 13.95 5.21
C ALA A 64 5.84 15.26 5.10
N THR A 65 5.50 15.69 3.89
CA THR A 65 4.70 16.90 3.63
C THR A 65 3.23 16.78 4.05
N GLN A 66 2.75 15.57 4.42
CA GLN A 66 1.36 15.31 4.77
C GLN A 66 1.16 15.10 6.28
N MET A 67 1.73 15.97 7.12
CA MET A 67 1.63 15.85 8.58
C MET A 67 0.19 15.85 9.10
N GLY A 68 -0.70 16.66 8.51
CA GLY A 68 -2.13 16.65 8.89
C GLY A 68 -2.82 15.31 8.63
N TYR A 69 -2.48 14.62 7.54
CA TYR A 69 -2.98 13.27 7.26
C TYR A 69 -2.46 12.27 8.30
N LYS A 70 -1.17 12.34 8.65
CA LYS A 70 -0.55 11.45 9.65
C LYS A 70 -1.23 11.61 11.02
N ALA A 71 -1.45 12.84 11.47
CA ALA A 71 -2.12 13.13 12.73
C ALA A 71 -3.57 12.60 12.75
N GLU A 72 -4.34 12.84 11.70
CA GLU A 72 -5.73 12.38 11.62
C GLU A 72 -5.81 10.84 11.52
N PHE A 73 -4.88 10.20 10.82
CA PHE A 73 -4.79 8.74 10.79
C PHE A 73 -4.52 8.18 12.19
N VAL A 74 -3.50 8.67 12.90
CA VAL A 74 -3.18 8.20 14.26
C VAL A 74 -4.35 8.38 15.20
N ARG A 75 -5.06 9.50 15.11
CA ARG A 75 -6.26 9.76 15.90
C ARG A 75 -7.36 8.74 15.62
N ARG A 76 -7.75 8.54 14.35
CA ARG A 76 -8.83 7.61 13.98
C ARG A 76 -8.50 6.16 14.31
N ILE A 77 -7.30 5.71 13.97
CA ILE A 77 -6.87 4.33 14.21
C ILE A 77 -6.60 4.08 15.69
N GLY A 78 -6.17 5.08 16.44
CA GLY A 78 -6.10 5.01 17.90
C GLY A 78 -7.44 4.65 18.53
N GLU A 79 -8.54 5.28 18.11
CA GLU A 79 -9.88 4.94 18.60
C GLU A 79 -10.30 3.52 18.22
N VAL A 80 -9.89 3.04 17.04
CA VAL A 80 -10.16 1.65 16.61
C VAL A 80 -9.45 0.63 17.50
N PHE A 81 -8.22 0.92 17.93
CA PHE A 81 -7.41 0.03 18.76
C PHE A 81 -7.58 0.24 20.26
N LYS A 82 -8.24 1.30 20.72
CA LYS A 82 -8.71 1.36 22.12
C LYS A 82 -9.73 0.27 22.44
N MET A 83 -10.50 -0.15 21.46
CA MET A 83 -11.53 -1.18 21.62
C MET A 83 -10.92 -2.57 21.77
N GLU A 84 -11.66 -3.50 22.39
CA GLU A 84 -11.30 -4.91 22.39
C GLU A 84 -11.11 -5.45 20.95
N PRO A 85 -10.19 -6.43 20.75
CA PRO A 85 -9.33 -7.08 21.76
C PRO A 85 -7.98 -6.38 22.02
N PHE A 86 -7.75 -5.19 21.48
CA PHE A 86 -6.42 -4.55 21.48
C PHE A 86 -6.15 -3.77 22.77
N ASN A 87 -7.16 -3.05 23.29
CA ASN A 87 -7.07 -2.28 24.54
C ASN A 87 -5.85 -1.33 24.55
N LEU A 88 -5.64 -0.60 23.45
CA LEU A 88 -4.52 0.31 23.30
C LEU A 88 -4.84 1.68 23.94
N ASP A 89 -4.33 1.90 25.15
CA ASP A 89 -4.62 3.12 25.91
C ASP A 89 -3.93 4.38 25.37
N SER A 90 -2.81 4.24 24.66
CA SER A 90 -2.01 5.37 24.20
C SER A 90 -1.36 5.12 22.85
N THR A 91 -1.48 6.06 21.92
CA THR A 91 -0.79 6.08 20.61
C THR A 91 0.51 6.89 20.62
N ALA A 92 1.01 7.25 21.81
CA ALA A 92 2.23 8.03 21.95
C ALA A 92 3.42 7.37 21.23
N GLY A 93 4.22 8.21 20.56
CA GLY A 93 5.42 7.83 19.82
C GLY A 93 5.20 7.15 18.47
N VAL A 94 3.96 6.85 18.04
CA VAL A 94 3.69 6.31 16.69
C VAL A 94 4.22 7.23 15.58
N MET A 95 4.17 8.55 15.79
CA MET A 95 4.69 9.54 14.83
C MET A 95 6.19 9.83 15.03
N ASN A 96 6.75 9.50 16.19
CA ASN A 96 8.11 9.80 16.62
C ASN A 96 8.65 8.63 17.45
N VAL A 97 9.21 7.63 16.77
CA VAL A 97 9.84 6.44 17.38
C VAL A 97 11.00 6.77 18.34
N PRO A 98 11.71 7.91 18.24
CA PRO A 98 12.64 8.35 19.29
C PRO A 98 12.07 8.38 20.71
N HIS A 99 10.74 8.46 20.89
CA HIS A 99 10.12 8.37 22.22
C HIS A 99 9.92 6.94 22.74
N TRP A 100 10.14 5.90 21.92
CA TRP A 100 9.97 4.49 22.32
C TRP A 100 11.21 3.91 22.99
N ILE A 101 12.38 4.52 22.75
CA ILE A 101 13.63 4.19 23.43
C ILE A 101 13.95 5.38 24.33
N GLN A 102 13.50 5.34 25.59
CA GLN A 102 13.94 6.29 26.61
C GLN A 102 15.37 5.94 27.01
N ASP A 103 16.35 6.24 26.16
CA ASP A 103 17.74 6.24 26.58
C ASP A 103 18.06 7.63 27.14
N GLN A 104 18.29 7.72 28.45
CA GLN A 104 18.52 9.00 29.13
C GLN A 104 19.89 9.63 28.79
N ASP A 105 20.82 8.88 28.19
CA ASP A 105 22.21 9.34 27.99
C ASP A 105 22.63 9.57 26.54
N TYR A 106 21.73 9.47 25.56
CA TYR A 106 22.13 9.60 24.16
C TYR A 106 21.76 10.95 23.56
N TYR A 107 22.69 11.92 23.66
CA TYR A 107 22.73 13.19 22.90
C TYR A 107 22.85 13.01 21.36
N SER A 108 22.42 11.87 20.84
CA SER A 108 22.44 11.55 19.43
C SER A 108 21.07 11.02 19.04
N THR A 109 20.17 11.96 18.72
CA THR A 109 18.93 11.74 17.98
C THR A 109 19.15 11.07 16.60
N ALA A 110 20.39 10.71 16.26
CA ALA A 110 20.81 10.01 15.06
C ALA A 110 20.73 8.47 15.18
N GLY A 111 20.65 7.90 16.39
CA GLY A 111 20.66 6.43 16.60
C GLY A 111 19.28 5.79 16.78
N VAL A 112 18.26 6.54 17.24
CA VAL A 112 16.91 6.00 17.36
C VAL A 112 16.18 6.18 16.04
N MET A 113 16.14 5.10 15.27
CA MET A 113 15.62 5.01 13.91
C MET A 113 14.29 5.78 13.74
N ASN A 114 14.33 6.88 12.96
CA ASN A 114 13.14 7.61 12.57
C ASN A 114 12.12 6.64 11.93
N VAL A 115 10.81 6.85 12.15
CA VAL A 115 9.69 6.09 11.57
C VAL A 115 9.91 5.65 10.10
N PRO A 116 10.49 6.46 9.19
CA PRO A 116 10.77 6.05 7.82
C PRO A 116 11.79 4.91 7.63
N HIS A 117 12.62 4.56 8.62
CA HIS A 117 13.57 3.44 8.47
C HIS A 117 12.89 2.08 8.64
N TRP A 118 11.75 2.01 9.32
CA TRP A 118 10.98 0.77 9.47
C TRP A 118 10.46 0.23 8.13
N ILE A 119 10.26 1.10 7.13
CA ILE A 119 9.89 0.69 5.77
C ILE A 119 11.10 0.40 4.88
N GLN A 120 12.32 0.62 5.39
CA GLN A 120 13.56 0.19 4.73
C GLN A 120 13.97 -1.21 5.19
N ASP A 121 13.55 -1.61 6.39
CA ASP A 121 13.70 -2.99 6.86
C ASP A 121 12.73 -3.93 6.12
N GLN A 122 13.33 -4.82 5.35
CA GLN A 122 12.61 -5.75 4.50
C GLN A 122 11.87 -6.83 5.30
N ASP A 123 12.41 -7.26 6.44
CA ASP A 123 11.82 -8.32 7.26
C ASP A 123 10.54 -7.81 7.92
N HIS A 124 10.56 -6.57 8.43
CA HIS A 124 9.38 -5.89 8.92
C HIS A 124 8.30 -5.76 7.82
N CYS A 125 8.66 -5.33 6.60
CA CYS A 125 7.74 -5.25 5.46
C CYS A 125 7.10 -6.61 5.09
N ILE A 126 7.89 -7.69 5.10
CA ILE A 126 7.41 -9.06 4.87
C ILE A 126 6.39 -9.46 5.94
N LEU A 127 6.68 -9.20 7.21
CA LEU A 127 5.77 -9.49 8.33
C LEU A 127 4.46 -8.72 8.22
N VAL A 128 4.50 -7.42 7.90
CA VAL A 128 3.30 -6.60 7.70
C VAL A 128 2.43 -7.17 6.58
N SER A 129 3.05 -7.65 5.50
CA SER A 129 2.35 -8.26 4.36
C SER A 129 1.66 -9.56 4.74
N ALA A 130 2.34 -10.40 5.52
CA ALA A 130 1.77 -11.65 6.01
C ALA A 130 0.54 -11.41 6.90
N VAL A 131 0.51 -10.34 7.69
CA VAL A 131 -0.66 -9.94 8.50
C VAL A 131 -1.83 -9.47 7.63
N ASP A 132 -1.57 -8.82 6.49
CA ASP A 132 -2.63 -8.37 5.58
C ASP A 132 -3.30 -9.56 4.84
N ILE A 133 -2.53 -10.62 4.59
CA ILE A 133 -2.98 -11.82 3.88
C ILE A 133 -4.01 -12.58 4.74
N LYS A 134 -5.26 -12.46 4.32
CA LYS A 134 -6.34 -13.45 4.48
C LYS A 134 -6.70 -13.84 5.93
N PHE A 135 -7.51 -13.01 6.60
CA PHE A 135 -8.47 -13.46 7.65
C PHE A 135 -9.66 -12.48 7.79
N PRO A 136 -10.54 -12.37 6.77
CA PRO A 136 -11.76 -11.56 6.92
C PRO A 136 -12.63 -12.14 8.04
N ASN A 137 -13.22 -11.28 8.89
CA ASN A 137 -14.05 -11.64 10.04
C ASN A 137 -13.31 -12.26 11.23
N HIS A 138 -11.98 -12.14 11.30
CA HIS A 138 -11.23 -12.52 12.51
C HIS A 138 -11.25 -11.39 13.54
N LYS A 139 -11.17 -11.71 14.84
CA LYS A 139 -11.14 -10.70 15.93
C LYS A 139 -10.03 -9.64 15.77
N PHE A 140 -8.96 -9.98 15.05
CA PHE A 140 -7.83 -9.08 14.78
C PHE A 140 -7.84 -8.45 13.39
N GLU A 141 -8.94 -8.55 12.63
CA GLU A 141 -9.01 -7.99 11.27
C GLU A 141 -8.72 -6.48 11.22
N LYS A 142 -8.95 -5.77 12.34
CA LYS A 142 -8.69 -4.33 12.46
C LYS A 142 -7.22 -3.97 12.23
N TYR A 143 -6.28 -4.91 12.39
CA TYR A 143 -4.88 -4.70 12.00
C TYR A 143 -4.73 -4.30 10.53
N ARG A 144 -5.65 -4.77 9.67
CA ARG A 144 -5.63 -4.47 8.24
C ARG A 144 -5.72 -2.99 7.93
N ALA A 145 -6.37 -2.20 8.80
CA ALA A 145 -6.41 -0.75 8.64
C ALA A 145 -5.02 -0.10 8.51
N CYS A 146 -3.99 -0.74 9.07
CA CYS A 146 -2.60 -0.33 8.96
C CYS A 146 -1.82 -1.03 7.84
N THR A 147 -2.17 -2.27 7.49
CA THR A 147 -1.41 -3.10 6.54
C THR A 147 -1.89 -3.02 5.10
N LEU A 148 -3.06 -2.41 4.82
CA LEU A 148 -3.64 -2.29 3.47
C LEU A 148 -2.70 -1.64 2.43
N GLY A 149 -1.67 -0.90 2.86
CA GLY A 149 -0.65 -0.35 1.96
C GLY A 149 0.33 -1.37 1.39
N THR A 150 0.30 -2.62 1.85
CA THR A 150 1.08 -3.75 1.31
C THR A 150 0.41 -4.35 0.06
N PHE A 151 -0.92 -4.33 0.01
CA PHE A 151 -1.71 -4.90 -1.09
C PHE A 151 -1.49 -4.13 -2.39
N LEU A 152 -1.09 -4.86 -3.43
CA LEU A 152 -0.76 -4.35 -4.77
C LEU A 152 0.24 -3.17 -4.74
N LYS A 153 1.19 -3.19 -3.78
CA LYS A 153 2.26 -2.20 -3.74
C LYS A 153 3.08 -2.23 -5.03
N ASP A 154 3.43 -1.05 -5.53
CA ASP A 154 4.01 -0.80 -6.85
C ASP A 154 3.26 -1.45 -8.04
N CYS A 155 1.96 -1.76 -7.90
CA CYS A 155 1.11 -2.28 -8.98
C CYS A 155 0.04 -1.28 -9.42
N VAL A 156 0.37 0.00 -9.33
CA VAL A 156 -0.59 1.10 -9.53
C VAL A 156 -1.26 1.07 -10.90
N VAL A 157 -0.63 0.49 -11.93
CA VAL A 157 -1.19 0.43 -13.29
C VAL A 157 -2.41 -0.49 -13.35
N ILE A 158 -2.39 -1.64 -12.64
CA ILE A 158 -3.55 -2.53 -12.51
C ILE A 158 -4.72 -1.76 -11.89
N THR A 159 -4.47 -1.08 -10.77
CA THR A 159 -5.52 -0.31 -10.09
C THR A 159 -6.04 0.87 -10.93
N SER A 160 -5.16 1.49 -11.74
CA SER A 160 -5.52 2.59 -12.64
C SER A 160 -6.36 2.12 -13.81
N LEU A 161 -6.04 0.95 -14.38
CA LEU A 161 -6.82 0.33 -15.44
C LEU A 161 -8.23 -0.02 -14.95
N ASN A 162 -8.34 -0.65 -13.77
CA ASN A 162 -9.64 -0.97 -13.18
C ASN A 162 -10.48 0.29 -12.92
N GLN A 163 -9.86 1.37 -12.43
CA GLN A 163 -10.54 2.65 -12.21
C GLN A 163 -11.00 3.30 -13.52
N ALA A 164 -10.14 3.31 -14.55
CA ALA A 164 -10.51 3.87 -15.85
C ALA A 164 -11.68 3.09 -16.48
N ALA A 165 -11.66 1.76 -16.39
CA ALA A 165 -12.73 0.89 -16.87
C ALA A 165 -14.04 1.14 -16.11
N GLN A 166 -13.97 1.26 -14.78
CA GLN A 166 -15.10 1.64 -13.93
C GLN A 166 -15.68 3.02 -14.27
N CYS A 167 -14.85 3.99 -14.66
CA CYS A 167 -15.34 5.32 -15.06
C CYS A 167 -16.21 5.25 -16.32
N LEU A 168 -15.93 4.29 -17.19
CA LEU A 168 -16.64 4.07 -18.45
C LEU A 168 -17.70 2.97 -18.34
N SER A 169 -17.89 2.38 -17.16
CA SER A 169 -18.79 1.26 -16.91
C SER A 169 -18.55 0.06 -17.84
N ILE A 170 -17.29 -0.22 -18.16
CA ILE A 170 -16.87 -1.36 -18.98
C ILE A 170 -15.86 -2.24 -18.24
N GLU A 171 -15.66 -3.45 -18.74
CA GLU A 171 -14.65 -4.36 -18.23
C GLU A 171 -13.23 -3.89 -18.60
N PRO A 172 -12.21 -4.09 -17.73
CA PRO A 172 -10.82 -3.74 -18.03
C PRO A 172 -10.32 -4.33 -19.35
N GLY A 173 -10.68 -5.59 -19.65
CA GLY A 173 -10.30 -6.24 -20.89
C GLY A 173 -10.91 -5.60 -22.13
N VAL A 174 -12.12 -5.03 -22.02
CA VAL A 174 -12.78 -4.29 -23.11
C VAL A 174 -12.12 -2.94 -23.30
N LEU A 175 -11.78 -2.24 -22.20
CA LEU A 175 -11.05 -0.97 -22.28
C LEU A 175 -9.74 -1.13 -23.06
N LEU A 176 -8.99 -2.22 -22.84
CA LEU A 176 -7.74 -2.48 -23.54
C LEU A 176 -7.89 -2.63 -25.07
N GLN A 177 -9.09 -2.90 -25.59
CA GLN A 177 -9.35 -2.95 -27.04
C GLN A 177 -9.34 -1.57 -27.69
N TYR A 178 -9.50 -0.50 -26.91
CA TYR A 178 -9.45 0.89 -27.38
C TYR A 178 -8.03 1.48 -27.40
N VAL A 179 -7.01 0.63 -27.29
CA VAL A 179 -5.62 1.04 -27.36
C VAL A 179 -5.17 1.12 -28.81
N PHE A 180 -5.06 2.34 -29.33
CA PHE A 180 -4.65 2.61 -30.72
C PHE A 180 -3.20 3.11 -30.87
N SER A 181 -2.47 3.27 -29.76
CA SER A 181 -1.06 3.67 -29.77
C SER A 181 -0.15 2.46 -29.55
N LYS A 182 0.88 2.31 -30.40
CA LYS A 182 1.89 1.25 -30.28
C LYS A 182 2.58 1.27 -28.90
N ASP A 183 2.94 2.45 -28.42
CA ASP A 183 3.62 2.62 -27.12
C ASP A 183 2.76 2.13 -25.95
N ILE A 184 1.44 2.37 -26.02
CA ILE A 184 0.50 1.89 -25.00
C ILE A 184 0.28 0.38 -25.17
N ALA A 185 0.19 -0.13 -26.40
CA ALA A 185 0.06 -1.56 -26.66
C ALA A 185 1.25 -2.36 -26.12
N ASP A 186 2.47 -1.82 -26.18
CA ASP A 186 3.66 -2.46 -25.60
C ASP A 186 3.60 -2.52 -24.08
N ASP A 187 3.11 -1.47 -23.42
CA ASP A 187 2.82 -1.46 -21.98
C ASP A 187 1.74 -2.50 -21.62
N VAL A 188 0.67 -2.59 -22.43
CA VAL A 188 -0.40 -3.58 -22.25
C VAL A 188 0.13 -5.01 -22.39
N ARG A 189 0.98 -5.28 -23.39
CA ARG A 189 1.62 -6.60 -23.57
C ARG A 189 2.43 -7.02 -22.36
N ARG A 190 3.13 -6.08 -21.69
CA ARG A 190 3.82 -6.38 -20.42
C ARG A 190 2.87 -6.65 -19.27
N LEU A 191 1.75 -5.92 -19.21
CA LEU A 191 0.73 -6.08 -18.17
C LEU A 191 -0.01 -7.42 -18.28
N ILE A 192 -0.47 -7.77 -19.48
CA ILE A 192 -1.19 -9.04 -19.75
C ILE A 192 -0.22 -10.20 -19.82
N GLY A 193 1.00 -9.95 -20.31
CA GLY A 193 2.08 -10.93 -20.40
C GLY A 193 2.51 -11.46 -19.04
N GLY A 194 3.23 -12.56 -19.08
CA GLY A 194 3.54 -13.39 -17.91
C GLY A 194 3.32 -14.86 -18.26
N GLY A 195 3.96 -15.75 -17.53
CA GLY A 195 3.73 -17.18 -17.72
C GLY A 195 2.28 -17.56 -17.38
N PRO A 196 1.78 -18.70 -17.87
CA PRO A 196 0.44 -19.20 -17.53
C PRO A 196 0.24 -19.46 -16.02
N HIS A 197 1.33 -19.46 -15.25
CA HIS A 197 1.34 -19.64 -13.80
C HIS A 197 1.21 -18.34 -12.99
N GLU A 198 1.05 -17.18 -13.65
CA GLU A 198 0.87 -15.92 -12.93
C GLU A 198 -0.52 -15.83 -12.28
N GLU A 199 -0.54 -15.68 -10.96
CA GLU A 199 -1.74 -15.76 -10.13
C GLU A 199 -2.50 -14.43 -10.01
N LYS A 200 -2.54 -13.64 -11.08
CA LYS A 200 -3.09 -12.26 -11.10
C LYS A 200 -4.53 -12.17 -10.56
N ASN A 201 -5.33 -13.18 -10.89
CA ASN A 201 -6.75 -13.27 -10.57
C ASN A 201 -7.04 -14.27 -9.43
N VAL A 202 -6.01 -14.77 -8.74
CA VAL A 202 -6.18 -15.69 -7.61
C VAL A 202 -6.26 -14.87 -6.33
N ASP A 203 -7.40 -14.96 -5.64
CA ASP A 203 -7.59 -14.28 -4.37
C ASP A 203 -6.59 -14.78 -3.32
N HIS A 204 -6.03 -13.84 -2.56
CA HIS A 204 -5.06 -14.11 -1.50
C HIS A 204 -3.80 -14.85 -1.98
N SER A 205 -3.36 -14.58 -3.20
CA SER A 205 -2.08 -15.05 -3.72
C SER A 205 -0.92 -14.22 -3.16
N TYR A 206 0.28 -14.80 -3.17
CA TYR A 206 1.51 -14.05 -3.01
C TYR A 206 1.68 -12.95 -4.08
N PHE A 207 0.99 -13.07 -5.22
CA PHE A 207 1.01 -12.09 -6.32
C PHE A 207 0.69 -10.68 -5.82
N GLN A 208 -0.38 -10.53 -5.02
CA GLN A 208 -0.80 -9.20 -4.58
C GLN A 208 0.19 -8.53 -3.62
N TYR A 209 1.14 -9.29 -3.06
CA TYR A 209 2.12 -8.82 -2.08
C TYR A 209 3.56 -8.96 -2.58
N MET A 210 3.77 -9.33 -3.84
CA MET A 210 5.08 -9.70 -4.41
C MET A 210 6.18 -8.66 -4.22
N ARG A 211 5.82 -7.37 -4.12
CA ARG A 211 6.78 -6.30 -3.87
C ARG A 211 7.19 -6.20 -2.42
N GLU A 212 6.21 -6.28 -1.54
CA GLU A 212 6.45 -6.12 -0.12
C GLU A 212 7.03 -7.38 0.52
N MET A 213 6.71 -8.54 -0.04
CA MET A 213 7.34 -9.82 0.28
C MET A 213 8.69 -10.04 -0.43
N ASN A 214 9.18 -9.04 -1.17
CA ASN A 214 10.44 -9.10 -1.90
C ASN A 214 10.59 -10.30 -2.86
N LEU A 215 9.48 -10.78 -3.44
CA LEU A 215 9.50 -11.88 -4.41
C LEU A 215 10.09 -11.44 -5.75
N ILE A 216 9.96 -10.14 -6.05
CA ILE A 216 10.54 -9.53 -7.25
C ILE A 216 11.22 -8.21 -6.90
N PRO A 217 12.39 -7.89 -7.50
CA PRO A 217 13.13 -6.65 -7.23
C PRO A 217 12.43 -5.42 -7.79
N ARG A 218 11.65 -5.57 -8.87
CA ARG A 218 10.91 -4.48 -9.51
C ARG A 218 9.59 -5.00 -10.08
N SER A 219 8.50 -4.28 -9.78
CA SER A 219 7.17 -4.63 -10.28
C SER A 219 7.05 -4.34 -11.78
N PRO A 220 6.68 -5.35 -12.60
CA PRO A 220 6.34 -5.12 -14.00
C PRO A 220 4.99 -4.40 -14.16
N TYR A 221 4.24 -4.16 -13.07
CA TYR A 221 2.95 -3.47 -13.06
C TYR A 221 3.03 -2.04 -12.50
N SER A 222 4.26 -1.51 -12.38
CA SER A 222 4.51 -0.17 -11.86
C SER A 222 4.30 0.91 -12.93
N ALA A 223 4.00 2.15 -12.50
CA ALA A 223 3.83 3.29 -13.40
C ALA A 223 5.14 3.72 -14.08
N SER A 224 6.30 3.40 -13.51
CA SER A 224 7.59 3.70 -14.12
C SER A 224 7.93 2.74 -15.25
N ILE A 225 7.49 1.48 -15.17
CA ILE A 225 7.67 0.49 -16.23
C ILE A 225 6.60 0.57 -17.31
N ASN A 226 5.39 1.04 -16.97
CA ASN A 226 4.29 1.22 -17.94
C ASN A 226 3.79 2.67 -17.95
N PRO A 227 4.65 3.63 -18.33
CA PRO A 227 4.33 5.06 -18.22
C PRO A 227 3.22 5.50 -19.17
N ASN A 228 3.11 4.90 -20.35
CA ASN A 228 2.15 5.31 -21.37
C ASN A 228 0.75 4.82 -21.01
N LEU A 229 0.63 3.55 -20.63
CA LEU A 229 -0.63 2.97 -20.17
C LEU A 229 -1.12 3.63 -18.89
N PHE A 230 -0.23 3.88 -17.92
CA PHE A 230 -0.58 4.61 -16.71
C PHE A 230 -1.16 5.98 -17.04
N THR A 231 -0.46 6.76 -17.86
CA THR A 231 -0.86 8.12 -18.25
C THR A 231 -2.19 8.11 -18.99
N TRP A 232 -2.39 7.16 -19.90
CA TRP A 232 -3.65 6.99 -20.62
C TRP A 232 -4.85 6.71 -19.69
N CYS A 233 -4.69 5.82 -18.71
CA CYS A 233 -5.72 5.57 -17.70
C CYS A 233 -6.03 6.84 -16.87
N GLN A 234 -5.00 7.63 -16.52
CA GLN A 234 -5.23 8.88 -15.80
C GLN A 234 -5.95 9.92 -16.67
N PHE A 235 -5.64 10.02 -17.96
CA PHE A 235 -6.36 10.93 -18.87
C PHE A 235 -7.84 10.60 -18.96
N ILE A 236 -8.21 9.32 -19.06
CA ILE A 236 -9.61 8.89 -19.00
C ILE A 236 -10.25 9.36 -17.69
N GLY A 237 -9.59 9.11 -16.55
CA GLY A 237 -10.09 9.55 -15.25
C GLY A 237 -10.25 11.07 -15.15
N VAL A 238 -9.33 11.85 -15.71
CA VAL A 238 -9.40 13.31 -15.76
C VAL A 238 -10.59 13.79 -16.60
N LEU A 239 -10.78 13.25 -17.80
CA LEU A 239 -11.92 13.58 -18.67
C LEU A 239 -13.26 13.24 -18.01
N MET A 240 -13.28 12.19 -17.19
CA MET A 240 -14.46 11.79 -16.40
C MET A 240 -14.56 12.49 -15.04
N GLY A 241 -13.78 13.56 -14.80
CA GLY A 241 -13.87 14.40 -13.60
C GLY A 241 -13.35 13.76 -12.32
N LYS A 242 -12.55 12.68 -12.39
CA LYS A 242 -12.00 12.02 -11.20
C LYS A 242 -10.85 12.83 -10.61
N ARG A 243 -11.09 13.41 -9.43
CA ARG A 243 -10.08 14.18 -8.67
C ARG A 243 -8.76 13.43 -8.48
N ARG A 244 -8.79 12.12 -8.21
CA ARG A 244 -7.60 11.29 -8.01
C ARG A 244 -6.64 11.39 -9.21
N SER A 245 -7.17 11.36 -10.43
CA SER A 245 -6.38 11.37 -11.65
C SER A 245 -5.76 12.74 -11.96
N VAL A 246 -6.38 13.83 -11.51
CA VAL A 246 -5.83 15.20 -11.60
C VAL A 246 -4.55 15.36 -10.76
N TYR A 247 -4.47 14.68 -9.62
CA TYR A 247 -3.31 14.73 -8.74
C TYR A 247 -2.27 13.62 -9.04
N ALA A 248 -2.51 12.76 -10.02
CA ALA A 248 -1.57 11.71 -10.41
C ALA A 248 -0.28 12.30 -10.98
N ARG A 249 0.87 11.75 -10.58
CA ARG A 249 2.17 12.20 -11.07
C ARG A 249 2.45 11.55 -12.42
N SER A 250 2.59 12.34 -13.48
CA SER A 250 3.07 11.84 -14.77
C SER A 250 4.54 11.44 -14.65
N SER A 251 4.88 10.23 -15.09
CA SER A 251 6.24 9.71 -15.14
C SER A 251 7.05 10.29 -16.31
N ASN A 252 6.38 10.83 -17.34
CA ASN A 252 7.01 11.41 -18.52
C ASN A 252 6.94 12.95 -18.52
N LYS A 253 7.91 13.60 -17.87
CA LYS A 253 8.04 15.07 -17.90
C LYS A 253 8.31 15.66 -19.29
N LYS A 254 8.70 14.85 -20.28
CA LYS A 254 9.15 15.30 -21.61
C LYS A 254 8.17 15.06 -22.77
N LYS A 255 7.16 14.17 -22.62
CA LYS A 255 6.32 13.72 -23.77
C LYS A 255 4.84 14.12 -23.66
N TYR A 256 4.33 14.44 -22.47
CA TYR A 256 2.93 14.80 -22.26
C TYR A 256 2.82 15.95 -21.26
N GLU A 257 1.97 16.94 -21.54
CA GLU A 257 1.62 17.98 -20.58
C GLU A 257 0.99 17.37 -19.32
N ASN A 258 1.27 17.97 -18.17
CA ASN A 258 0.71 17.54 -16.89
C ASN A 258 -0.83 17.49 -16.99
N PRO A 259 -1.50 16.40 -16.58
CA PRO A 259 -2.96 16.29 -16.63
C PRO A 259 -3.72 17.45 -15.94
N ARG A 260 -3.07 18.17 -15.02
CA ARG A 260 -3.59 19.42 -14.43
C ARG A 260 -3.80 20.54 -15.45
N HIS A 261 -2.85 20.73 -16.37
CA HIS A 261 -2.97 21.76 -17.41
C HIS A 261 -4.13 21.47 -18.36
N LEU A 262 -4.41 20.20 -18.64
CA LEU A 262 -5.57 19.81 -19.43
C LEU A 262 -6.88 20.23 -18.74
N MET A 263 -7.04 19.98 -17.44
CA MET A 263 -8.22 20.42 -16.67
C MET A 263 -8.36 21.94 -16.60
N GLU A 264 -7.26 22.66 -16.37
CA GLU A 264 -7.28 24.13 -16.40
C GLU A 264 -7.71 24.65 -17.77
N SER A 265 -7.25 24.02 -18.86
CA SER A 265 -7.66 24.38 -20.22
C SER A 265 -9.13 24.06 -20.53
N LEU A 266 -9.66 22.96 -19.99
CA LEU A 266 -11.06 22.57 -20.15
C LEU A 266 -11.99 23.44 -19.31
N SER A 267 -11.57 23.77 -18.08
CA SER A 267 -12.29 24.69 -17.20
C SER A 267 -12.38 26.09 -17.81
N ARG A 268 -11.29 26.62 -18.37
CA ARG A 268 -11.29 27.91 -19.08
C ARG A 268 -12.23 27.89 -20.28
N ARG A 269 -12.16 26.85 -21.13
CA ARG A 269 -13.07 26.71 -22.28
C ARG A 269 -14.54 26.60 -21.89
N HIS A 270 -14.85 26.01 -20.74
CA HIS A 270 -16.23 25.93 -20.27
C HIS A 270 -16.72 27.28 -19.75
N SER A 271 -15.88 28.02 -19.01
CA SER A 271 -16.18 29.38 -18.56
C SER A 271 -16.34 30.37 -19.73
N ASP A 272 -15.54 30.24 -20.77
CA ASP A 272 -15.62 31.08 -21.96
C ASP A 272 -16.89 30.79 -22.78
N LYS A 273 -17.32 29.52 -22.85
CA LYS A 273 -18.60 29.15 -23.47
C LYS A 273 -19.80 29.73 -22.73
N ILE A 274 -19.78 29.71 -21.39
CA ILE A 274 -20.87 30.28 -20.58
C ILE A 274 -20.96 31.80 -20.79
N LYS A 275 -19.82 32.49 -20.83
CA LYS A 275 -19.77 33.94 -21.11
C LYS A 275 -20.15 34.31 -22.55
N SER A 276 -20.04 33.40 -23.51
CA SER A 276 -20.47 33.64 -24.90
C SER A 276 -21.96 33.36 -25.15
N MET A 277 -22.67 32.84 -24.15
CA MET A 277 -24.10 32.54 -24.18
C MET A 277 -24.93 33.53 -23.33
N GLU A 278 -24.27 34.49 -22.67
CA GLU A 278 -24.84 35.72 -22.08
C GLU A 278 -24.66 36.89 -23.05
#